data_AF-A0A8C5BW10-F1
#
_entry.id   AF-A0A8C5BW10-F1
#
_cell.length_a   1.000
_cell.length_b   1.000
_cell.length_c   1.000
_cell.angle_alpha   90.00
_cell.angle_beta   90.00
_cell.angle_gamma   90.00
#
_symmetry.space_group_name_H-M   'P 1'
#
loop_
_entity.id
_entity.type
_entity.pdbx_description
1 polymer ?
#
loop_
_entity_poly.entity_id
_entity_poly.type
_entity_poly.pdbx_seq_one_letter_code
_entity_poly.pdbx_strand_id
1 'polypeptide(L)'
;MQAFLKGTSVQSSKLQKDKGAPGTSTEKRVRPVPWVEKYRPKCVDEVAFQDEVVAVLKKSLEGADLPNLLFYGPPGTGKTSTILAASRELFGPQLYKQRVLELNASDERGIQVVRHKVKNFAQLTVAGTRTDGKRCPPFKIIILDEADSMTGPAQAALRRTMEKESRTTRFCLICNYVSRIIEPLTSRCSKFRFKPLANWIQEERLLEICSKENLKYSKEGIAALVKVSEGDLRKAITFLQSAARLVVDQEITEKTIVEIAGVVPSKMIDNLLQTCFKGTFEKVQIAIKVNTV
;
A
#
# COMPACT_ATOMS: atom_id res chain seq x y z
N MET A 1 33.73 34.88 -31.80
CA MET A 1 34.56 34.28 -32.87
C MET A 1 35.26 33.07 -32.26
N GLN A 2 34.70 31.86 -32.37
CA GLN A 2 35.08 30.82 -33.36
C GLN A 2 36.59 30.51 -33.34
N ALA A 3 37.10 29.27 -33.28
CA ALA A 3 36.53 27.93 -33.36
C ALA A 3 37.62 26.86 -33.08
N PHE A 4 37.22 25.66 -32.60
CA PHE A 4 37.63 24.30 -33.05
C PHE A 4 39.13 23.88 -33.06
N LEU A 5 39.60 22.64 -32.85
CA LEU A 5 39.13 21.32 -32.36
C LEU A 5 40.33 20.35 -32.60
N LYS A 6 40.64 19.39 -31.69
CA LYS A 6 40.96 17.96 -31.96
C LYS A 6 41.58 17.26 -30.76
N GLY A 7 40.98 16.13 -30.36
CA GLY A 7 41.51 15.20 -29.37
C GLY A 7 42.27 14.03 -30.00
N THR A 8 42.83 13.17 -29.16
CA THR A 8 43.29 11.83 -29.54
C THR A 8 43.22 10.88 -28.34
N SER A 9 42.75 9.68 -28.64
CA SER A 9 42.34 8.57 -27.76
C SER A 9 43.51 7.74 -27.22
N VAL A 10 43.42 7.29 -25.97
CA VAL A 10 44.29 6.25 -25.39
C VAL A 10 43.57 4.90 -25.41
N GLN A 11 44.17 3.93 -26.12
CA GLN A 11 43.82 2.51 -26.09
C GLN A 11 44.51 1.84 -24.88
N SER A 12 43.82 0.96 -24.17
CA SER A 12 44.43 0.01 -23.24
C SER A 12 44.13 -1.43 -23.65
N SER A 13 45.19 -2.24 -23.61
CA SER A 13 45.32 -3.59 -24.13
C SER A 13 44.78 -4.67 -23.17
N LYS A 14 44.42 -5.83 -23.76
CA LYS A 14 43.83 -7.03 -23.14
C LYS A 14 44.85 -7.82 -22.30
N LEU A 15 44.37 -8.50 -21.24
CA LEU A 15 44.95 -9.75 -20.75
C LEU A 15 43.88 -10.79 -20.32
N GLN A 16 43.94 -11.89 -21.07
CA GLN A 16 43.59 -13.31 -20.90
C GLN A 16 42.55 -13.83 -19.88
N LYS A 17 41.71 -14.71 -20.44
CA LYS A 17 40.83 -15.71 -19.82
C LYS A 17 41.67 -16.79 -19.13
N ASP A 18 41.25 -17.19 -17.93
CA ASP A 18 41.56 -18.51 -17.40
C ASP A 18 40.28 -19.20 -16.90
N LYS A 19 40.16 -20.49 -17.22
CA LYS A 19 39.01 -21.36 -16.92
C LYS A 19 39.37 -22.27 -15.74
N GLY A 20 38.56 -22.29 -14.68
CA GLY A 20 38.71 -23.28 -13.60
C GLY A 20 37.53 -23.32 -12.62
N ALA A 21 36.78 -24.43 -12.68
CA ALA A 21 35.87 -25.10 -11.73
C ALA A 21 34.69 -24.34 -11.03
N PRO A 22 33.47 -24.93 -10.99
CA PRO A 22 32.31 -24.38 -10.30
C PRO A 22 32.19 -24.95 -8.88
N GLY A 23 32.26 -24.09 -7.87
CA GLY A 23 32.06 -24.49 -6.48
C GLY A 23 31.90 -23.30 -5.56
N THR A 24 30.66 -22.86 -5.38
CA THR A 24 29.99 -22.68 -4.07
C THR A 24 28.71 -21.90 -4.33
N SER A 25 27.60 -22.49 -3.91
CA SER A 25 26.25 -21.94 -3.93
C SER A 25 26.24 -20.52 -3.38
N THR A 26 25.94 -19.55 -4.24
CA THR A 26 25.51 -18.22 -3.82
C THR A 26 24.20 -18.37 -3.06
N GLU A 27 24.28 -18.46 -1.74
CA GLU A 27 23.13 -18.25 -0.86
C GLU A 27 22.53 -16.90 -1.23
N LYS A 28 21.35 -16.92 -1.87
CA LYS A 28 20.57 -15.72 -2.09
C LYS A 28 20.29 -15.12 -0.72
N ARG A 29 21.03 -14.08 -0.32
CA ARG A 29 20.68 -13.24 0.84
C ARG A 29 19.23 -12.82 0.68
N VAL A 30 18.33 -13.46 1.43
CA VAL A 30 16.91 -13.14 1.42
C VAL A 30 16.78 -11.73 1.95
N ARG A 31 16.39 -10.78 1.09
CA ARG A 31 16.20 -9.39 1.52
C ARG A 31 15.11 -9.37 2.59
N PRO A 32 15.32 -8.70 3.74
CA PRO A 32 14.31 -8.64 4.79
C PRO A 32 13.06 -7.92 4.23
N VAL A 33 11.94 -8.64 4.21
CA VAL A 33 10.66 -8.09 3.74
C VAL A 33 10.07 -7.21 4.84
N PRO A 34 9.60 -5.98 4.53
CA PRO A 34 8.90 -5.13 5.49
C PRO A 34 7.69 -5.85 6.10
N TRP A 35 7.41 -5.59 7.38
CA TRP A 35 6.31 -6.26 8.08
C TRP A 35 4.94 -5.94 7.48
N VAL A 36 4.79 -4.74 6.93
CA VAL A 36 3.60 -4.31 6.17
C VAL A 36 3.27 -5.29 5.04
N GLU A 37 4.29 -5.80 4.33
CA GLU A 37 4.10 -6.78 3.25
C GLU A 37 4.05 -8.22 3.77
N LYS A 38 4.86 -8.55 4.79
CA LYS A 38 4.89 -9.88 5.41
C LYS A 38 3.54 -10.26 6.01
N TYR A 39 2.86 -9.31 6.66
CA TYR A 39 1.57 -9.48 7.33
C TYR A 39 0.37 -8.99 6.51
N ARG A 40 0.59 -8.68 5.22
CA ARG A 40 -0.49 -8.32 4.30
C ARG A 40 -1.49 -9.49 4.21
N PRO A 41 -2.79 -9.25 4.41
CA PRO A 41 -3.83 -10.28 4.29
C PRO A 41 -3.72 -11.06 2.98
N LYS A 42 -3.79 -12.40 3.07
CA LYS A 42 -3.75 -13.31 1.92
C LYS A 42 -5.14 -13.75 1.49
N CYS A 43 -6.06 -13.84 2.44
CA CYS A 43 -7.46 -14.22 2.24
C CYS A 43 -8.38 -13.05 2.63
N VAL A 44 -9.60 -13.04 2.07
CA VAL A 44 -10.56 -11.96 2.35
C VAL A 44 -10.96 -11.96 3.84
N ASP A 45 -10.96 -13.14 4.48
CA ASP A 45 -11.24 -13.30 5.92
C ASP A 45 -10.17 -12.71 6.86
N GLU A 46 -8.95 -12.51 6.37
CA GLU A 46 -7.87 -11.91 7.15
C GLU A 46 -7.91 -10.37 7.13
N VAL A 47 -8.86 -9.78 6.40
CA VAL A 47 -9.01 -8.32 6.32
C VAL A 47 -9.73 -7.82 7.56
N ALA A 48 -9.02 -7.08 8.40
CA ALA A 48 -9.55 -6.51 9.61
C ALA A 48 -10.72 -5.52 9.34
N PHE A 49 -11.88 -5.80 9.95
CA PHE A 49 -12.99 -4.86 10.17
C PHE A 49 -13.53 -4.13 8.95
N GLN A 50 -13.80 -4.89 7.90
CA GLN A 50 -14.57 -4.41 6.75
C GLN A 50 -15.65 -5.44 6.40
N ASP A 51 -16.36 -5.96 7.41
CA ASP A 51 -17.28 -7.09 7.28
C ASP A 51 -18.38 -6.85 6.24
N GLU A 52 -18.90 -5.62 6.15
CA GLU A 52 -19.87 -5.24 5.12
C GLU A 52 -19.28 -5.38 3.70
N VAL A 53 -18.06 -4.88 3.50
CA VAL A 53 -17.36 -4.93 2.21
C VAL A 53 -16.99 -6.37 1.87
N VAL A 54 -16.46 -7.11 2.84
CA VAL A 54 -16.06 -8.51 2.73
C VAL A 54 -17.28 -9.39 2.41
N ALA A 55 -18.41 -9.20 3.10
CA ALA A 55 -19.62 -9.97 2.87
C ALA A 55 -20.19 -9.74 1.46
N VAL A 56 -20.21 -8.48 0.99
CA VAL A 56 -20.66 -8.18 -0.37
C VAL A 56 -19.68 -8.75 -1.40
N LEU A 57 -18.37 -8.60 -1.19
CA LEU A 57 -17.35 -9.17 -2.07
C LEU A 57 -17.49 -10.69 -2.15
N LYS A 58 -17.63 -11.40 -1.02
CA LYS A 58 -17.83 -12.86 -1.00
C LYS A 58 -19.06 -13.28 -1.80
N LYS A 59 -20.19 -12.62 -1.60
CA LYS A 59 -21.41 -12.88 -2.41
C LYS A 59 -21.19 -12.60 -3.89
N SER A 60 -20.47 -11.53 -4.22
CA SER A 60 -20.13 -11.20 -5.62
C SER A 60 -19.07 -12.12 -6.22
N LEU A 61 -18.28 -12.83 -5.41
CA LEU A 61 -17.31 -13.84 -5.85
C LEU A 61 -17.97 -15.21 -6.06
N GLU A 62 -18.95 -15.56 -5.23
CA GLU A 62 -19.80 -16.74 -5.42
C GLU A 62 -20.73 -16.58 -6.63
N GLY A 63 -21.24 -15.36 -6.83
CA GLY A 63 -21.99 -14.97 -8.02
C GLY A 63 -21.08 -14.84 -9.25
N ALA A 64 -21.60 -15.20 -10.42
CA ALA A 64 -20.85 -15.05 -11.68
C ALA A 64 -20.74 -13.58 -12.17
N ASP A 65 -21.23 -12.61 -11.39
CA ASP A 65 -21.33 -11.20 -11.82
C ASP A 65 -20.73 -10.23 -10.79
N LEU A 66 -19.45 -9.90 -10.97
CA LEU A 66 -18.70 -8.96 -10.13
C LEU A 66 -18.69 -7.56 -10.75
N PRO A 67 -19.49 -6.58 -10.31
CA PRO A 67 -19.50 -5.24 -10.91
C PRO A 67 -18.13 -4.56 -10.86
N ASN A 68 -17.93 -3.50 -11.63
CA ASN A 68 -16.75 -2.65 -11.41
C ASN A 68 -16.79 -2.09 -9.98
N LEU A 69 -15.65 -2.03 -9.33
CA LEU A 69 -15.51 -1.68 -7.92
C LEU A 69 -14.82 -0.32 -7.78
N LEU A 70 -15.27 0.48 -6.82
CA LEU A 70 -14.59 1.71 -6.39
C LEU A 70 -14.37 1.66 -4.89
N PHE A 71 -13.12 1.48 -4.48
CA PHE A 71 -12.70 1.44 -3.08
C PHE A 71 -12.15 2.80 -2.69
N TYR A 72 -12.74 3.43 -1.67
CA TYR A 72 -12.31 4.75 -1.21
C TYR A 72 -12.27 4.86 0.30
N GLY A 73 -11.33 5.65 0.82
CA GLY A 73 -11.18 5.87 2.26
C GLY A 73 -9.76 6.26 2.64
N PRO A 74 -9.47 6.50 3.93
CA PRO A 74 -8.15 6.88 4.42
C PRO A 74 -7.05 5.86 4.07
N PRO A 75 -5.77 6.25 4.08
CA PRO A 75 -4.65 5.32 3.91
C PRO A 75 -4.63 4.27 5.03
N GLY A 76 -3.98 3.13 4.78
CA GLY A 76 -3.82 2.09 5.81
C GLY A 76 -5.05 1.27 6.17
N THR A 77 -6.20 1.51 5.54
CA THR A 77 -7.49 0.83 5.82
C THR A 77 -7.68 -0.52 5.12
N GLY A 78 -6.69 -1.00 4.37
CA GLY A 78 -6.74 -2.32 3.73
C GLY A 78 -7.36 -2.38 2.32
N LYS A 79 -7.62 -1.23 1.66
CA LYS A 79 -8.20 -1.16 0.30
C LYS A 79 -7.52 -2.09 -0.71
N THR A 80 -6.21 -1.87 -0.94
CA THR A 80 -5.40 -2.66 -1.88
C THR A 80 -5.29 -4.11 -1.43
N SER A 81 -5.10 -4.35 -0.13
CA SER A 81 -5.01 -5.71 0.42
C SER A 81 -6.29 -6.52 0.18
N THR A 82 -7.47 -5.90 0.30
CA THR A 82 -8.77 -6.55 0.14
C THR A 82 -8.98 -7.06 -1.29
N ILE A 83 -8.74 -6.22 -2.30
CA ILE A 83 -8.93 -6.64 -3.70
C ILE A 83 -7.89 -7.68 -4.13
N LEU A 84 -6.65 -7.58 -3.64
CA LEU A 84 -5.61 -8.56 -3.95
C LEU A 84 -5.92 -9.92 -3.32
N ALA A 85 -6.40 -9.93 -2.07
CA ALA A 85 -6.86 -11.14 -1.40
C ALA A 85 -8.06 -11.77 -2.14
N ALA A 86 -9.07 -10.97 -2.47
CA ALA A 86 -10.23 -11.42 -3.24
C ALA A 86 -9.83 -11.98 -4.61
N SER A 87 -8.91 -11.33 -5.31
CA SER A 87 -8.44 -11.77 -6.62
C SER A 87 -7.61 -13.06 -6.55
N ARG A 88 -6.85 -13.27 -5.47
CA ARG A 88 -6.11 -14.52 -5.21
C ARG A 88 -7.07 -15.67 -4.92
N GLU A 89 -8.11 -15.42 -4.14
CA GLU A 89 -9.15 -16.40 -3.83
C GLU A 89 -9.92 -16.81 -5.10
N LEU A 90 -10.30 -15.83 -5.93
CA LEU A 90 -11.05 -16.05 -7.16
C LEU A 90 -10.29 -16.84 -8.23
N PHE A 91 -9.06 -16.40 -8.54
CA PHE A 91 -8.29 -16.96 -9.66
C PHE A 91 -7.32 -18.06 -9.22
N GLY A 92 -6.97 -18.11 -7.93
CA GLY A 92 -5.90 -18.96 -7.44
C GLY A 92 -4.50 -18.51 -7.90
N PRO A 93 -3.43 -19.11 -7.36
CA PRO A 93 -2.05 -18.65 -7.56
C PRO A 93 -1.56 -18.78 -9.01
N GLN A 94 -2.08 -19.74 -9.78
CA GLN A 94 -1.64 -20.01 -11.16
C GLN A 94 -2.18 -18.97 -12.15
N LEU A 95 -3.48 -18.65 -12.07
CA LEU A 95 -4.14 -17.75 -13.01
C LEU A 95 -4.06 -16.28 -12.59
N TYR A 96 -3.73 -15.99 -11.33
CA TYR A 96 -3.63 -14.64 -10.79
C TYR A 96 -2.77 -13.73 -11.69
N LYS A 97 -1.55 -14.16 -12.06
CA LYS A 97 -0.63 -13.36 -12.88
C LYS A 97 -1.12 -13.10 -14.31
N GLN A 98 -2.01 -13.95 -14.82
CA GLN A 98 -2.54 -13.83 -16.18
C GLN A 98 -3.83 -13.03 -16.22
N ARG A 99 -4.60 -13.00 -15.12
CA ARG A 99 -5.94 -12.42 -15.05
C ARG A 99 -6.04 -11.13 -14.23
N VAL A 100 -5.02 -10.83 -13.42
CA VAL A 100 -4.96 -9.62 -12.61
C VAL A 100 -3.85 -8.73 -13.13
N LEU A 101 -4.20 -7.49 -13.44
CA LEU A 101 -3.25 -6.42 -13.74
C LEU A 101 -3.35 -5.36 -12.64
N GLU A 102 -2.30 -5.25 -11.84
CA GLU A 102 -2.14 -4.16 -10.87
C GLU A 102 -1.31 -3.04 -11.51
N LEU A 103 -1.86 -1.83 -11.52
CA LEU A 103 -1.16 -0.62 -11.94
C LEU A 103 -1.29 0.42 -10.84
N ASN A 104 -0.15 0.98 -10.42
CA ASN A 104 -0.14 2.18 -9.62
C ASN A 104 -0.24 3.39 -10.55
N ALA A 105 -1.35 4.13 -10.48
CA ALA A 105 -1.62 5.23 -11.40
C ALA A 105 -0.69 6.43 -11.19
N SER A 106 -0.05 6.55 -10.03
CA SER A 106 0.92 7.62 -9.73
C SER A 106 2.30 7.39 -10.33
N ASP A 107 2.72 6.13 -10.51
CA ASP A 107 4.04 5.79 -11.10
C ASP A 107 3.99 5.81 -12.64
N GLU A 108 2.91 5.28 -13.23
CA GLU A 108 2.71 5.25 -14.69
C GLU A 108 1.99 6.51 -15.20
N ARG A 109 2.55 7.69 -14.92
CA ARG A 109 1.94 9.02 -15.19
C ARG A 109 1.58 9.32 -16.64
N GLY A 110 2.08 8.53 -17.59
CA GLY A 110 1.77 8.69 -19.00
C GLY A 110 0.34 8.26 -19.31
N ILE A 111 -0.53 9.20 -19.68
CA ILE A 111 -1.89 8.92 -20.17
C ILE A 111 -1.91 7.81 -21.25
N GLN A 112 -0.87 7.77 -22.08
CA GLN A 112 -0.71 6.77 -23.12
C GLN A 112 -0.29 5.41 -22.58
N VAL A 113 0.56 5.36 -21.53
CA VAL A 113 1.03 4.10 -20.94
C VAL A 113 -0.14 3.36 -20.30
N VAL A 114 -0.91 4.05 -19.46
CA VAL A 114 -2.12 3.47 -18.85
C VAL A 114 -3.10 3.04 -19.93
N ARG A 115 -3.39 3.89 -20.92
CA ARG A 115 -4.32 3.57 -22.00
C ARG A 115 -3.88 2.34 -22.80
N HIS A 116 -2.62 2.27 -23.22
CA HIS A 116 -2.12 1.15 -24.03
C HIS A 116 -2.04 -0.14 -23.20
N LYS A 117 -1.52 -0.09 -21.97
CA LYS A 117 -1.36 -1.27 -21.11
C LYS A 117 -2.69 -1.85 -20.69
N VAL A 118 -3.62 -1.00 -20.25
CA VAL A 118 -5.00 -1.40 -19.91
C VAL A 118 -5.72 -1.95 -21.14
N LYS A 119 -5.64 -1.27 -22.29
CA LYS A 119 -6.28 -1.73 -23.53
C LYS A 119 -5.73 -3.07 -24.00
N ASN A 120 -4.40 -3.23 -24.04
CA ASN A 120 -3.76 -4.48 -24.47
C ASN A 120 -4.16 -5.63 -23.53
N PHE A 121 -4.16 -5.39 -22.21
CA PHE A 121 -4.54 -6.40 -21.24
C PHE A 121 -6.02 -6.78 -21.32
N ALA A 122 -6.91 -5.80 -21.51
CA ALA A 122 -8.34 -6.01 -21.66
C ALA A 122 -8.69 -6.78 -22.95
N GLN A 123 -7.93 -6.55 -24.03
CA GLN A 123 -8.14 -7.21 -25.33
C GLN A 123 -7.65 -8.67 -25.38
N LEU A 124 -6.69 -9.06 -24.52
CA LEU A 124 -6.23 -10.44 -24.46
C LEU A 124 -7.42 -11.37 -24.14
N THR A 125 -7.61 -12.46 -24.88
CA THR A 125 -8.68 -13.42 -24.59
C THR A 125 -8.23 -14.38 -23.47
N VAL A 126 -9.13 -14.72 -22.55
CA VAL A 126 -8.85 -15.67 -21.47
C VAL A 126 -9.85 -16.82 -21.54
N ALA A 127 -9.35 -18.05 -21.46
CA ALA A 127 -10.18 -19.25 -21.47
C ALA A 127 -11.06 -19.33 -20.22
N GLY A 128 -12.32 -19.76 -20.35
CA GLY A 128 -13.28 -19.88 -19.25
C GLY A 128 -13.03 -21.04 -18.28
N THR A 129 -12.00 -21.84 -18.52
CA THR A 129 -11.79 -23.11 -17.80
C THR A 129 -10.39 -23.13 -17.18
N ARG A 130 -10.32 -23.48 -15.89
CA ARG A 130 -9.05 -23.78 -15.23
C ARG A 130 -8.60 -25.18 -15.67
N THR A 131 -7.29 -25.41 -15.72
CA THR A 131 -6.70 -26.74 -15.97
C THR A 131 -7.12 -27.79 -14.93
N ASP A 132 -7.65 -27.34 -13.79
CA ASP A 132 -8.08 -28.11 -12.63
C ASP A 132 -9.60 -28.41 -12.60
N GLY A 133 -10.34 -28.16 -13.71
CA GLY A 133 -11.77 -28.46 -13.82
C GLY A 133 -12.73 -27.52 -13.05
N LYS A 134 -12.22 -26.70 -12.13
CA LYS A 134 -13.01 -25.67 -11.41
C LYS A 134 -13.45 -24.54 -12.35
N ARG A 135 -14.72 -24.12 -12.22
CA ARG A 135 -15.25 -22.93 -12.92
C ARG A 135 -14.44 -21.71 -12.50
N CYS A 136 -13.77 -21.08 -13.45
CA CYS A 136 -13.13 -19.79 -13.26
C CYS A 136 -14.01 -18.74 -13.93
N PRO A 137 -14.30 -17.60 -13.29
CA PRO A 137 -15.10 -16.57 -13.93
C PRO A 137 -14.46 -16.14 -15.26
N PRO A 138 -15.25 -15.96 -16.34
CA PRO A 138 -14.74 -15.64 -17.67
C PRO A 138 -14.40 -14.14 -17.81
N PHE A 139 -13.90 -13.52 -16.75
CA PHE A 139 -13.47 -12.13 -16.74
C PHE A 139 -12.09 -11.97 -16.11
N LYS A 140 -11.49 -10.81 -16.36
CA LYS A 140 -10.23 -10.34 -15.77
C LYS A 140 -10.47 -9.22 -14.80
N ILE A 141 -9.49 -8.93 -13.95
CA ILE A 141 -9.53 -7.79 -13.03
C ILE A 141 -8.35 -6.87 -13.33
N ILE A 142 -8.66 -5.58 -13.52
CA ILE A 142 -7.66 -4.52 -13.57
C ILE A 142 -7.80 -3.69 -12.30
N ILE A 143 -6.73 -3.62 -11.52
CA ILE A 143 -6.64 -2.86 -10.28
C ILE A 143 -5.85 -1.59 -10.59
N LEU A 144 -6.49 -0.43 -10.40
CA LEU A 144 -5.87 0.88 -10.54
C LEU A 144 -5.75 1.48 -9.13
N ASP A 145 -4.55 1.43 -8.56
CA ASP A 145 -4.26 2.06 -7.28
C ASP A 145 -3.96 3.55 -7.47
N GLU A 146 -4.27 4.35 -6.45
CA GLU A 146 -4.12 5.82 -6.47
C GLU A 146 -4.81 6.50 -7.67
N ALA A 147 -6.02 6.04 -8.03
CA ALA A 147 -6.78 6.56 -9.17
C ALA A 147 -7.13 8.06 -9.04
N ASP A 148 -7.12 8.61 -7.82
CA ASP A 148 -7.27 10.05 -7.55
C ASP A 148 -6.10 10.91 -8.03
N SER A 149 -4.93 10.30 -8.24
CA SER A 149 -3.76 10.94 -8.84
C SER A 149 -3.83 11.00 -10.37
N MET A 150 -4.80 10.34 -11.01
CA MET A 150 -4.98 10.41 -12.46
C MET A 150 -5.52 11.76 -12.92
N THR A 151 -5.01 12.24 -14.07
CA THR A 151 -5.54 13.44 -14.73
C THR A 151 -6.94 13.21 -15.29
N GLY A 152 -7.78 14.25 -15.33
CA GLY A 152 -9.14 14.17 -15.88
C GLY A 152 -9.23 13.55 -17.29
N PRO A 153 -8.34 13.93 -18.24
CA PRO A 153 -8.29 13.30 -19.55
C PRO A 153 -7.99 11.80 -19.51
N ALA A 154 -7.14 11.34 -18.59
CA ALA A 154 -6.81 9.92 -18.42
C ALA A 154 -8.02 9.14 -17.89
N GLN A 155 -8.75 9.71 -16.93
CA GLN A 155 -9.99 9.13 -16.42
C GLN A 155 -11.08 9.06 -17.52
N ALA A 156 -11.19 10.07 -18.38
CA ALA A 156 -12.12 10.07 -19.51
C ALA A 156 -11.77 9.00 -20.56
N ALA A 157 -10.48 8.76 -20.82
CA ALA A 157 -10.02 7.68 -21.69
C ALA A 157 -10.28 6.29 -21.08
N LEU A 158 -10.07 6.15 -19.77
CA LEU A 158 -10.36 4.94 -19.03
C LEU A 158 -11.84 4.58 -19.11
N ARG A 159 -12.74 5.55 -18.91
CA ARG A 159 -14.19 5.37 -19.02
C ARG A 159 -14.61 4.68 -20.33
N ARG A 160 -14.09 5.14 -21.47
CA ARG A 160 -14.40 4.52 -22.79
C ARG A 160 -13.95 3.06 -22.85
N THR A 161 -12.80 2.75 -22.24
CA THR A 161 -12.25 1.41 -22.20
C THR A 161 -13.08 0.51 -21.28
N MET A 162 -13.51 1.03 -20.12
CA MET A 162 -14.39 0.32 -19.18
C MET A 162 -15.75 -0.02 -19.80
N GLU A 163 -16.34 0.90 -20.57
CA GLU A 163 -17.62 0.65 -21.26
C GLU A 163 -17.46 -0.43 -22.35
N LYS A 164 -16.42 -0.29 -23.19
CA LYS A 164 -16.18 -1.20 -24.32
C LYS A 164 -15.84 -2.63 -23.89
N GLU A 165 -15.03 -2.78 -22.84
CA GLU A 165 -14.49 -4.07 -22.40
C GLU A 165 -15.20 -4.64 -21.15
N SER A 166 -16.38 -4.11 -20.80
CA SER A 166 -17.17 -4.49 -19.62
C SER A 166 -17.54 -5.98 -19.55
N ARG A 167 -17.63 -6.66 -20.71
CA ARG A 167 -17.97 -8.09 -20.80
C ARG A 167 -16.81 -9.00 -20.37
N THR A 168 -15.58 -8.59 -20.64
CA THR A 168 -14.37 -9.42 -20.47
C THR A 168 -13.52 -8.98 -19.28
N THR A 169 -13.66 -7.72 -18.86
CA THR A 169 -12.78 -7.10 -17.87
C THR A 169 -13.59 -6.31 -16.85
N ARG A 170 -13.32 -6.55 -15.58
CA ARG A 170 -13.84 -5.79 -14.44
C ARG A 170 -12.74 -4.89 -13.90
N PHE A 171 -13.11 -3.68 -13.53
CA PHE A 171 -12.17 -2.68 -13.01
C PHE A 171 -12.36 -2.50 -11.51
N CYS A 172 -11.27 -2.40 -10.77
CA CYS A 172 -11.25 -1.97 -9.38
C CYS A 172 -10.43 -0.70 -9.27
N LEU A 173 -11.10 0.41 -9.00
CA LEU A 173 -10.46 1.71 -8.76
C LEU A 173 -10.25 1.87 -7.26
N ILE A 174 -9.04 2.23 -6.85
CA ILE A 174 -8.72 2.54 -5.45
C ILE A 174 -8.31 4.00 -5.37
N CYS A 175 -8.92 4.75 -4.46
CA CYS A 175 -8.55 6.14 -4.21
C CYS A 175 -8.68 6.50 -2.72
N ASN A 176 -8.12 7.64 -2.32
CA ASN A 176 -8.38 8.18 -0.98
C ASN A 176 -9.62 9.09 -1.00
N TYR A 177 -9.77 9.87 -2.07
CA TYR A 177 -10.85 10.85 -2.22
C TYR A 177 -11.73 10.52 -3.43
N VAL A 178 -12.99 10.18 -3.17
CA VAL A 178 -13.98 9.94 -4.24
C VAL A 178 -14.26 11.18 -5.07
N SER A 179 -14.13 12.38 -4.49
CA SER A 179 -14.33 13.68 -5.17
C SER A 179 -13.32 13.94 -6.29
N ARG A 180 -12.18 13.25 -6.30
CA ARG A 180 -11.17 13.36 -7.36
C ARG A 180 -11.43 12.44 -8.56
N ILE A 181 -12.45 11.60 -8.48
CA ILE A 181 -12.86 10.71 -9.57
C ILE A 181 -14.05 11.33 -10.30
N ILE A 182 -13.99 11.37 -11.63
CA ILE A 182 -15.07 11.90 -12.45
C ILE A 182 -16.37 11.10 -12.26
N GLU A 183 -17.50 11.79 -12.22
CA GLU A 183 -18.83 11.19 -12.06
C GLU A 183 -19.17 10.06 -13.07
N PRO A 184 -18.75 10.15 -14.35
CA PRO A 184 -18.96 9.05 -15.29
C PRO A 184 -18.30 7.72 -14.89
N LEU A 185 -17.19 7.75 -14.15
CA LEU A 185 -16.55 6.53 -13.63
C LEU A 185 -17.26 6.04 -12.36
N THR A 186 -17.56 6.95 -11.43
CA THR A 186 -18.20 6.57 -10.16
C THR A 186 -19.61 6.01 -10.34
N SER A 187 -20.35 6.49 -11.35
CA SER A 187 -21.68 5.97 -11.72
C SER A 187 -21.66 4.53 -12.25
N ARG A 188 -20.53 4.06 -12.79
CA ARG A 188 -20.36 2.71 -13.37
C ARG A 188 -19.72 1.71 -12.41
N CYS A 189 -19.43 2.13 -11.17
CA CYS A 189 -18.77 1.32 -10.17
C CYS A 189 -19.63 1.20 -8.90
N SER A 190 -19.63 0.03 -8.29
CA SER A 190 -20.12 -0.19 -6.94
C SER A 190 -19.14 0.44 -5.95
N LYS A 191 -19.65 1.36 -5.14
CA LYS A 191 -18.86 2.19 -4.21
C LYS A 191 -18.72 1.48 -2.86
N PHE A 192 -17.49 1.26 -2.41
CA PHE A 192 -17.19 0.69 -1.10
C PHE A 192 -16.35 1.67 -0.29
N ARG A 193 -16.91 2.11 0.84
CA ARG A 193 -16.26 3.02 1.77
C ARG A 193 -15.48 2.24 2.81
N PHE A 194 -14.16 2.40 2.81
CA PHE A 194 -13.29 1.88 3.85
C PHE A 194 -13.20 2.91 4.98
N LYS A 195 -13.71 2.53 6.14
CA LYS A 195 -13.62 3.34 7.36
C LYS A 195 -12.23 3.17 8.01
N PRO A 196 -11.71 4.20 8.72
CA PRO A 196 -10.59 4.01 9.63
C PRO A 196 -10.85 2.81 10.57
N LEU A 197 -9.79 2.07 10.91
CA LEU A 197 -9.92 0.92 11.79
C LEU A 197 -10.18 1.38 13.22
N ALA A 198 -11.07 0.70 13.92
CA ALA A 198 -11.28 0.97 15.34
C ALA A 198 -10.03 0.59 16.16
N ASN A 199 -9.80 1.31 17.26
CA ASN A 199 -8.58 1.16 18.06
C ASN A 199 -8.37 -0.27 18.55
N TRP A 200 -9.42 -0.92 19.07
CA TRP A 200 -9.35 -2.30 19.59
C TRP A 200 -8.88 -3.33 18.55
N ILE A 201 -9.14 -3.07 17.26
CA ILE A 201 -8.80 -3.96 16.14
C ILE A 201 -7.35 -3.78 15.73
N GLN A 202 -6.90 -2.52 15.75
CA GLN A 202 -5.49 -2.21 15.57
C GLN A 202 -4.69 -2.87 16.70
N GLU A 203 -5.15 -2.76 17.95
CA GLU A 203 -4.53 -3.44 19.10
C GLU A 203 -4.45 -4.94 18.88
N GLU A 204 -5.57 -5.62 18.58
CA GLU A 204 -5.60 -7.06 18.31
C GLU A 204 -4.59 -7.47 17.23
N ARG A 205 -4.59 -6.77 16.09
CA ARG A 205 -3.68 -7.08 14.98
C ARG A 205 -2.21 -6.81 15.32
N LEU A 206 -1.92 -5.77 16.10
CA LEU A 206 -0.56 -5.48 16.57
C LEU A 206 -0.08 -6.53 17.56
N LEU A 207 -0.94 -6.99 18.48
CA LEU A 207 -0.63 -8.05 19.44
C LEU A 207 -0.32 -9.39 18.74
N GLU A 208 -1.06 -9.72 17.67
CA GLU A 208 -0.74 -10.89 16.84
C GLU A 208 0.66 -10.78 16.21
N ILE A 209 1.04 -9.60 15.72
CA ILE A 209 2.36 -9.37 15.12
C ILE A 209 3.45 -9.45 16.19
N CYS A 210 3.24 -8.85 17.37
CA CYS A 210 4.16 -8.95 18.50
C CYS A 210 4.39 -10.40 18.92
N SER A 211 3.33 -11.22 18.94
CA SER A 211 3.42 -12.64 19.28
C SER A 211 4.20 -13.45 18.22
N LYS A 212 4.00 -13.14 16.93
CA LYS A 212 4.69 -13.83 15.83
C LYS A 212 6.16 -13.45 15.70
N GLU A 213 6.53 -12.23 16.09
CA GLU A 213 7.91 -11.74 16.08
C GLU A 213 8.61 -11.87 17.45
N ASN A 214 7.94 -12.44 18.47
CA ASN A 214 8.44 -12.57 19.84
C ASN A 214 8.96 -11.25 20.45
N LEU A 215 8.18 -10.18 20.32
CA LEU A 215 8.54 -8.85 20.87
C LEU A 215 8.10 -8.72 22.33
N LYS A 216 8.95 -8.09 23.14
CA LYS A 216 8.56 -7.60 24.48
C LYS A 216 7.94 -6.21 24.34
N TYR A 217 6.72 -6.03 24.84
CA TYR A 217 6.00 -4.77 24.73
C TYR A 217 5.25 -4.46 26.03
N SER A 218 5.17 -3.17 26.36
CA SER A 218 4.29 -2.68 27.43
C SER A 218 2.91 -2.35 26.85
N LYS A 219 1.87 -2.45 27.70
CA LYS A 219 0.49 -2.12 27.31
C LYS A 219 0.36 -0.65 26.93
N GLU A 220 1.05 0.23 27.65
CA GLU A 220 1.12 1.66 27.38
C GLU A 220 1.76 1.93 26.02
N GLY A 221 2.78 1.14 25.65
CA GLY A 221 3.40 1.21 24.33
C GLY A 221 2.40 0.94 23.20
N ILE A 222 1.67 -0.18 23.25
CA ILE A 222 0.67 -0.51 22.21
C ILE A 222 -0.44 0.54 22.14
N ALA A 223 -0.94 1.02 23.29
CA ALA A 223 -1.95 2.07 23.32
C ALA A 223 -1.44 3.38 22.70
N ALA A 224 -0.20 3.78 22.99
CA ALA A 224 0.43 4.95 22.40
C ALA A 224 0.60 4.79 20.87
N LEU A 225 0.99 3.60 20.41
CA LEU A 225 1.13 3.30 18.99
C LEU A 225 -0.18 3.47 18.23
N VAL A 226 -1.28 2.96 18.79
CA VAL A 226 -2.62 3.07 18.19
C VAL A 226 -3.08 4.52 18.16
N LYS A 227 -2.86 5.27 19.24
CA LYS A 227 -3.16 6.71 19.32
C LYS A 227 -2.42 7.50 18.25
N VAL A 228 -1.13 7.24 18.07
CA VAL A 228 -0.27 7.90 17.08
C VAL A 228 -0.65 7.51 15.63
N SER A 229 -1.22 6.33 15.45
CA SER A 229 -1.54 5.78 14.13
C SER A 229 -2.86 6.29 13.57
N GLU A 230 -3.75 6.85 14.40
CA GLU A 230 -4.99 7.53 13.99
C GLU A 230 -5.87 6.73 13.01
N GLY A 231 -5.90 5.39 13.12
CA GLY A 231 -6.67 4.54 12.20
C GLY A 231 -5.89 3.93 11.04
N ASP A 232 -4.62 4.29 10.85
CA ASP A 232 -3.74 3.77 9.81
C ASP A 232 -2.89 2.59 10.32
N LEU A 233 -3.30 1.37 9.97
CA LEU A 233 -2.59 0.15 10.37
C LEU A 233 -1.22 0.01 9.68
N ARG A 234 -1.05 0.55 8.47
CA ARG A 234 0.26 0.53 7.78
C ARG A 234 1.27 1.35 8.57
N LYS A 235 0.87 2.55 9.02
CA LYS A 235 1.67 3.43 9.88
C LYS A 235 2.01 2.73 11.19
N ALA A 236 1.02 2.12 11.85
CA ALA A 236 1.20 1.38 13.10
C ALA A 236 2.24 0.25 12.98
N ILE A 237 2.11 -0.61 11.96
CA ILE A 237 3.04 -1.72 11.72
C ILE A 237 4.44 -1.22 11.39
N THR A 238 4.55 -0.13 10.62
CA THR A 238 5.84 0.47 10.26
C THR A 238 6.56 1.00 11.50
N PHE A 239 5.85 1.71 12.38
CA PHE A 239 6.40 2.20 13.64
C PHE A 239 6.76 1.07 14.59
N LEU A 240 5.94 0.02 14.69
CA LEU A 240 6.27 -1.17 15.47
C LEU A 240 7.56 -1.84 14.95
N GLN A 241 7.72 -1.96 13.64
CA GLN A 241 8.91 -2.53 13.02
C GLN A 241 10.16 -1.68 13.29
N SER A 242 10.03 -0.35 13.22
CA SER A 242 11.11 0.57 13.55
C SER A 242 11.48 0.50 15.04
N ALA A 243 10.49 0.40 15.93
CA ALA A 243 10.69 0.28 17.37
C ALA A 243 11.42 -1.01 17.73
N ALA A 244 11.00 -2.14 17.15
CA ALA A 244 11.64 -3.42 17.34
C ALA A 244 13.11 -3.46 16.85
N ARG A 245 13.45 -2.65 15.83
CA ARG A 245 14.83 -2.54 15.32
C ARG A 245 15.72 -1.65 16.18
N LEU A 246 15.15 -0.61 16.79
CA LEU A 246 15.88 0.31 17.66
C LEU A 246 16.13 -0.31 19.04
N VAL A 247 15.14 -1.01 19.56
CA VAL A 247 15.12 -1.57 20.90
C VAL A 247 15.35 -3.08 20.80
N VAL A 248 16.60 -3.47 20.56
CA VAL A 248 17.00 -4.88 20.52
C VAL A 248 16.98 -5.43 21.95
N ASP A 249 16.21 -6.50 22.18
CA ASP A 249 16.05 -7.24 23.46
C ASP A 249 15.46 -6.49 24.66
N GLN A 250 15.06 -5.23 24.48
CA GLN A 250 14.39 -4.40 25.46
C GLN A 250 12.88 -4.28 25.18
N GLU A 251 12.12 -3.82 26.18
CA GLU A 251 10.67 -3.67 26.07
C GLU A 251 10.28 -2.40 25.31
N ILE A 252 9.32 -2.51 24.40
CA ILE A 252 8.78 -1.36 23.67
C ILE A 252 7.90 -0.53 24.63
N THR A 253 8.39 0.66 24.97
CA THR A 253 7.69 1.62 25.84
C THR A 253 7.04 2.76 25.05
N GLU A 254 6.13 3.51 25.69
CA GLU A 254 5.50 4.70 25.10
C GLU A 254 6.54 5.72 24.60
N LYS A 255 7.62 5.95 25.37
CA LYS A 255 8.66 6.93 25.02
C LYS A 255 9.31 6.62 23.67
N THR A 256 9.70 5.37 23.48
CA THR A 256 10.29 4.89 22.22
C THR A 256 9.38 5.15 21.04
N ILE A 257 8.07 4.94 21.21
CA ILE A 257 7.10 5.12 20.13
C ILE A 257 6.90 6.61 19.82
N VAL A 258 6.81 7.46 20.84
CA VAL A 258 6.67 8.92 20.67
C VAL A 258 7.89 9.50 19.94
N GLU A 259 9.09 9.04 20.30
CA GLU A 259 10.35 9.43 19.63
C GLU A 259 10.36 9.00 18.15
N ILE A 260 9.98 7.76 17.85
CA ILE A 260 9.93 7.24 16.46
C ILE A 260 8.87 7.96 15.64
N ALA A 261 7.73 8.24 16.25
CA ALA A 261 6.63 8.92 15.59
C ALA A 261 6.92 10.40 15.34
N GLY A 262 7.94 10.97 15.99
CA GLY A 262 8.26 12.39 15.95
C GLY A 262 7.14 13.26 16.53
N VAL A 263 6.34 12.71 17.45
CA VAL A 263 5.22 13.42 18.07
C VAL A 263 5.73 14.17 19.30
N VAL A 264 5.31 15.43 19.46
CA VAL A 264 5.68 16.22 20.64
C VAL A 264 4.94 15.67 21.87
N PRO A 265 5.64 15.39 22.99
CA PRO A 265 4.99 14.93 24.22
C PRO A 265 3.95 15.94 24.74
N SER A 266 2.79 15.45 25.18
CA SER A 266 1.70 16.31 25.69
C SER A 266 2.15 17.23 26.82
N LYS A 267 3.00 16.74 27.73
CA LYS A 267 3.58 17.53 28.82
C LYS A 267 4.31 18.79 28.34
N MET A 268 4.96 18.70 27.17
CA MET A 268 5.65 19.84 26.58
C MET A 268 4.65 20.86 26.03
N ILE A 269 3.58 20.40 25.38
CA ILE A 269 2.49 21.26 24.89
C ILE A 269 1.79 21.95 26.07
N ASP A 270 1.48 21.21 27.14
CA ASP A 270 0.83 21.76 28.34
C ASP A 270 1.71 22.81 29.03
N ASN A 271 3.01 22.54 29.15
CA ASN A 271 3.97 23.51 29.68
C ASN A 271 4.06 24.77 28.82
N LEU A 272 4.06 24.61 27.49
CA LEU A 272 4.07 25.74 26.57
C LEU A 272 2.79 26.57 26.72
N LEU A 273 1.61 25.93 26.76
CA LEU A 273 0.33 26.61 26.96
C LEU A 273 0.29 27.34 28.31
N GLN A 274 0.73 26.71 29.40
CA GLN A 274 0.81 27.35 30.71
C GLN A 274 1.75 28.56 30.72
N THR A 275 2.88 28.45 30.00
CA THR A 275 3.85 29.55 29.86
C THR A 275 3.26 30.70 29.04
N CYS A 276 2.45 30.40 28.01
CA CYS A 276 1.72 31.41 27.25
C CYS A 276 0.64 32.11 28.09
N PHE A 277 -0.05 31.39 28.98
CA PHE A 277 -1.10 31.98 29.83
C PHE A 277 -0.57 32.84 30.97
N LYS A 278 0.57 32.49 31.57
CA LYS A 278 1.11 33.15 32.77
C LYS A 278 2.35 34.01 32.52
N GLY A 279 3.03 33.81 31.39
CA GLY A 279 4.37 34.31 31.15
C GLY A 279 4.42 35.62 30.37
N THR A 280 5.54 36.34 30.54
CA THR A 280 5.95 37.44 29.68
C THR A 280 6.51 36.92 28.35
N PHE A 281 6.49 37.75 27.31
CA PHE A 281 6.93 37.41 25.96
C PHE A 281 8.33 36.75 25.91
N GLU A 282 9.27 37.22 26.73
CA GLU A 282 10.63 36.68 26.81
C GLU A 282 10.68 35.21 27.28
N LYS A 283 9.84 34.84 28.27
CA LYS A 283 9.77 33.46 28.78
C LYS A 283 9.21 32.50 27.74
N VAL A 284 8.24 32.96 26.95
CA VAL A 284 7.69 32.19 25.82
C VAL A 284 8.76 32.00 24.75
N GLN A 285 9.52 33.05 24.42
CA GLN A 285 10.58 32.97 23.41
C GLN A 285 11.70 32.01 23.81
N ILE A 286 12.08 31.98 25.10
CA ILE A 286 13.07 31.03 25.63
C ILE A 286 12.50 29.60 25.60
N ALA A 287 11.26 29.39 26.04
CA ALA A 287 10.63 28.07 26.06
C ALA A 287 10.51 27.44 24.66
N ILE A 288 10.34 28.25 23.62
CA ILE A 288 10.34 27.77 22.22
C ILE A 288 11.76 27.44 21.76
N LYS A 289 12.74 28.32 22.00
CA LYS A 289 14.13 28.16 21.53
C LYS A 289 14.86 26.97 22.17
N VAL A 290 14.61 26.69 23.45
CA VAL A 290 15.28 25.58 24.16
C VAL A 290 14.80 24.21 23.65
N ASN A 291 13.61 24.13 23.08
CA ASN A 291 12.98 22.88 22.65
C ASN A 291 13.07 22.63 21.12
N THR A 292 13.84 23.44 20.37
CA THR A 292 14.00 23.30 18.90
C THR A 292 15.36 22.71 18.46
N VAL A 293 16.13 22.11 19.38
CA VAL A 293 17.41 21.43 19.10
C VAL A 293 17.28 19.96 19.46
#